data_AF-A0A3M7KT30-F1
#
_entry.id   AF-A0A3M7KT30-F1
#
_cell.length_a   1.000
_cell.length_b   1.000
_cell.length_c   1.000
_cell.angle_alpha   90.00
_cell.angle_beta   90.00
_cell.angle_gamma   90.00
#
_symmetry.space_group_name_H-M   'P 1'
#
loop_
_entity.id
_entity.type
_entity.pdbx_description
1 polymer ?
#
loop_
_entity_poly.entity_id
_entity_poly.type
_entity_poly.pdbx_seq_one_letter_code
_entity_poly.pdbx_strand_id
1 'polypeptide(L)'
;PGTVALREIRKYQKSTELLIRKLPFQRLVREIAQDFKTDLRFQSSAVLALQEAAEAYLVGLFEDTNLAAIHAKRGKTSGSKAVSKSSKAGLQFPVGRIARYLKNGRYAERIGAGAPVYLAAVLEYLAAEVLELAGNAARDNKKTRIVPRHIQLAVRNDEELSKLLAGVTIAEGGVLPNIQSVLLPKKTGKKDEVSSDRPRGRMTNLTALAVAVGVPLGAGQALGIWSAPDIKDWYPKLQKPSWTPPVLFFGPAWSVLYTLMGFAAYRVWQAGAPPLAMGLYTLQLVLNLAWQPLMFKAHDLRAASYDITALLVVLAATIVEFRKVDPAASTLLLPYFAFSAFAAALTYAFRQRNPPKVD
;
A
#
# COMPACT_ATOMS: atom_id res chain seq x y z
N PRO A 1 46.85 -1.85 2.42
CA PRO A 1 46.70 -2.74 3.61
C PRO A 1 47.85 -3.74 3.68
N GLY A 2 48.48 -3.91 4.86
CA GLY A 2 49.60 -4.83 5.04
C GLY A 2 49.19 -6.31 4.95
N THR A 3 50.17 -7.19 4.76
CA THR A 3 49.99 -8.66 4.64
C THR A 3 49.37 -9.30 5.89
N VAL A 4 49.64 -8.73 7.07
CA VAL A 4 49.07 -9.16 8.36
C VAL A 4 47.57 -8.88 8.41
N ALA A 5 47.13 -7.67 8.04
CA ALA A 5 45.71 -7.30 8.01
C ALA A 5 44.90 -8.20 7.06
N LEU A 6 45.46 -8.54 5.88
CA LEU A 6 44.81 -9.47 4.95
C LEU A 6 44.70 -10.89 5.51
N ARG A 7 45.68 -11.34 6.33
CA ARG A 7 45.64 -12.63 7.00
C ARG A 7 44.58 -12.64 8.11
N GLU A 8 44.48 -11.57 8.89
CA GLU A 8 43.47 -11.42 9.94
C GLU A 8 42.06 -11.35 9.37
N ILE A 9 41.84 -10.56 8.31
CA ILE A 9 40.54 -10.51 7.61
C ILE A 9 40.13 -11.92 7.15
N ARG A 10 41.05 -12.66 6.52
CA ARG A 10 40.77 -14.05 6.09
C ARG A 10 40.53 -15.00 7.26
N LYS A 11 41.17 -14.78 8.41
CA LYS A 11 40.94 -15.56 9.64
C LYS A 11 39.52 -15.29 10.16
N TYR A 12 39.15 -14.02 10.33
CA TYR A 12 37.84 -13.63 10.85
C TYR A 12 36.69 -13.95 9.89
N GLN A 13 36.90 -13.89 8.58
CA GLN A 13 35.90 -14.33 7.58
C GLN A 13 35.63 -15.84 7.61
N LYS A 14 36.54 -16.63 8.20
CA LYS A 14 36.41 -18.09 8.32
C LYS A 14 35.95 -18.54 9.71
N SER A 15 35.93 -17.65 10.69
CA SER A 15 35.52 -17.94 12.07
C SER A 15 34.20 -17.24 12.39
N THR A 16 33.38 -17.85 13.25
CA THR A 16 32.21 -17.20 13.86
C THR A 16 32.50 -16.67 15.27
N GLU A 17 33.79 -16.49 15.60
CA GLU A 17 34.21 -15.97 16.90
C GLU A 17 33.91 -14.47 17.00
N LEU A 18 33.40 -14.07 18.16
CA LEU A 18 33.15 -12.68 18.52
C LEU A 18 34.47 -11.94 18.79
N LEU A 19 34.52 -10.67 18.41
CA LEU A 19 35.67 -9.76 18.50
C LEU A 19 36.04 -9.45 19.95
N ILE A 20 35.06 -9.34 20.84
CA ILE A 20 35.27 -9.05 22.26
C ILE A 20 35.34 -10.37 23.04
N ARG A 21 36.25 -10.43 24.01
CA ARG A 21 36.30 -11.60 24.91
C ARG A 21 35.04 -11.66 25.77
N LYS A 22 34.36 -12.80 25.73
CA LYS A 22 33.07 -13.04 26.40
C LYS A 22 33.09 -12.76 27.90
N LEU A 23 34.15 -13.16 28.61
CA LEU A 23 34.22 -13.03 30.07
C LEU A 23 34.32 -11.56 30.54
N PRO A 24 35.22 -10.71 29.99
CA PRO A 24 35.19 -9.27 30.24
C PRO A 24 33.86 -8.58 29.91
N PHE A 25 33.28 -8.89 28.74
CA PHE A 25 31.99 -8.31 28.34
C PHE A 25 30.87 -8.67 29.32
N GLN A 26 30.81 -9.95 29.72
CA GLN A 26 29.84 -10.42 30.70
C GLN A 26 30.01 -9.74 32.08
N ARG A 27 31.24 -9.46 32.52
CA ARG A 27 31.49 -8.75 33.78
C ARG A 27 30.95 -7.32 33.71
N LEU A 28 31.25 -6.61 32.63
CA LEU A 28 30.77 -5.24 32.40
C LEU A 28 29.24 -5.17 32.35
N VAL A 29 28.58 -6.08 31.63
CA VAL A 29 27.12 -6.15 31.57
C VAL A 29 26.50 -6.33 32.96
N ARG A 30 27.14 -7.13 33.82
CA ARG A 30 26.66 -7.38 35.19
C ARG A 30 26.91 -6.18 36.10
N GLU A 31 28.05 -5.51 35.98
CA GLU A 31 28.37 -4.29 36.69
C GLU A 31 27.36 -3.19 36.38
N ILE A 32 27.13 -2.89 35.10
CA ILE A 32 26.14 -1.88 34.66
C ILE A 32 24.72 -2.27 35.13
N ALA A 33 24.35 -3.55 35.05
CA ALA A 33 23.03 -3.99 35.46
C ALA A 33 22.78 -3.82 36.97
N GLN A 34 23.82 -3.90 37.79
CA GLN A 34 23.73 -3.71 39.25
C GLN A 34 23.32 -2.28 39.61
N ASP A 35 23.68 -1.29 38.79
CA ASP A 35 23.28 0.12 38.99
C ASP A 35 21.77 0.33 38.80
N PHE A 36 21.11 -0.51 37.98
CA PHE A 36 19.67 -0.43 37.74
C PHE A 36 18.86 -1.25 38.73
N LYS A 37 19.35 -2.45 39.08
CA LYS A 37 18.70 -3.33 40.05
C LYS A 37 19.70 -4.33 40.61
N THR A 38 19.83 -4.34 41.93
CA THR A 38 20.60 -5.36 42.64
C THR A 38 20.00 -6.75 42.40
N ASP A 39 20.85 -7.77 42.26
CA ASP A 39 20.49 -9.20 42.11
C ASP A 39 19.94 -9.69 40.76
N LEU A 40 20.16 -8.95 39.65
CA LEU A 40 19.84 -9.44 38.32
C LEU A 40 20.71 -10.64 37.89
N ARG A 41 20.05 -11.77 37.54
CA ARG A 41 20.70 -12.97 37.01
C ARG A 41 20.51 -13.06 35.50
N PHE A 42 21.61 -13.07 34.76
CA PHE A 42 21.61 -13.23 33.31
C PHE A 42 21.79 -14.69 32.88
N GLN A 43 20.91 -15.16 32.00
CA GLN A 43 21.09 -16.41 31.25
C GLN A 43 22.25 -16.27 30.27
N SER A 44 23.02 -17.35 30.04
CA SER A 44 24.19 -17.35 29.16
C SER A 44 23.87 -16.98 27.71
N SER A 45 22.70 -17.37 27.21
CA SER A 45 22.20 -17.01 25.87
C SER A 45 21.85 -15.52 25.75
N ALA A 46 21.31 -14.91 26.81
CA ALA A 46 20.98 -13.49 26.82
C ALA A 46 22.24 -12.61 26.77
N VAL A 47 23.29 -13.00 27.50
CA VAL A 47 24.59 -12.31 27.43
C VAL A 47 25.23 -12.47 26.06
N LEU A 48 25.11 -13.65 25.44
CA LEU A 48 25.63 -13.90 24.09
C LEU A 48 24.91 -13.04 23.06
N ALA A 49 23.57 -13.00 23.09
CA ALA A 49 22.78 -12.16 22.18
C ALA A 49 23.10 -10.67 22.34
N LEU A 50 23.28 -10.21 23.59
CA LEU A 50 23.69 -8.83 23.86
C LEU A 50 25.08 -8.53 23.30
N GLN A 51 26.00 -9.49 23.39
CA GLN A 51 27.34 -9.37 22.84
C GLN A 51 27.32 -9.33 21.30
N GLU A 52 26.57 -10.22 20.66
CA GLU A 52 26.39 -10.24 19.20
C GLU A 52 25.83 -8.91 18.69
N ALA A 53 24.80 -8.37 19.35
CA ALA A 53 24.21 -7.09 18.99
C ALA A 53 25.18 -5.91 19.17
N ALA A 54 25.91 -5.88 20.29
CA ALA A 54 26.89 -4.82 20.57
C ALA A 54 28.04 -4.84 19.55
N GLU A 55 28.55 -6.03 19.21
CA GLU A 55 29.63 -6.17 18.24
C GLU A 55 29.19 -5.86 16.81
N ALA A 56 27.97 -6.26 16.42
CA ALA A 56 27.42 -5.88 15.12
C ALA A 56 27.33 -4.35 14.97
N TYR A 57 26.90 -3.65 16.02
CA TYR A 57 26.86 -2.18 16.03
C TYR A 57 28.27 -1.57 15.95
N LEU A 58 29.22 -2.07 16.74
CA LEU A 58 30.60 -1.58 16.72
C LEU A 58 31.28 -1.79 15.36
N VAL A 59 31.04 -2.93 14.71
CA VAL A 59 31.57 -3.20 13.36
C VAL A 59 31.05 -2.17 12.36
N GLY A 60 29.75 -1.87 12.38
CA GLY A 60 29.17 -0.83 11.53
C GLY A 60 29.76 0.56 11.83
N LEU A 61 29.89 0.92 13.10
CA LEU A 61 30.49 2.20 13.50
C LEU A 61 31.96 2.33 13.06
N PHE A 62 32.75 1.26 13.16
CA PHE A 62 34.14 1.25 12.68
C PHE A 62 34.24 1.28 11.16
N GLU A 63 33.30 0.66 10.43
CA GLU A 63 33.19 0.80 8.99
C GLU A 63 32.98 2.26 8.59
N ASP A 64 32.01 2.93 9.23
CA ASP A 64 31.71 4.35 9.00
C ASP A 64 32.88 5.26 9.40
N THR A 65 33.54 4.98 10.51
CA THR A 65 34.71 5.74 10.98
C THR A 65 35.90 5.56 10.04
N ASN A 66 36.12 4.35 9.51
CA ASN A 66 37.15 4.09 8.51
C ASN A 66 36.83 4.80 7.20
N LEU A 67 35.55 4.80 6.77
CA LEU A 67 35.10 5.59 5.63
C LEU A 67 35.36 7.09 5.84
N ALA A 68 35.08 7.63 7.03
CA ALA A 68 35.35 9.02 7.37
C ALA A 68 36.87 9.34 7.42
N ALA A 69 37.69 8.45 7.97
CA ALA A 69 39.14 8.61 8.08
C ALA A 69 39.86 8.53 6.71
N ILE A 70 39.38 7.68 5.80
CA ILE A 70 39.85 7.62 4.40
C ILE A 70 39.56 8.95 3.68
N HIS A 71 38.47 9.63 4.02
CA HIS A 71 38.15 10.96 3.47
C HIS A 71 39.04 12.09 4.03
N ALA A 72 39.54 11.99 5.26
CA ALA A 72 40.34 13.05 5.91
C ALA A 72 41.75 13.25 5.31
N LYS A 73 42.34 12.25 4.64
CA LYS A 73 43.72 12.32 4.10
C LYS A 73 43.84 12.77 2.63
N ARG A 74 42.77 13.28 2.01
CA ARG A 74 42.78 13.63 0.57
C ARG A 74 42.47 15.10 0.32
N GLY A 75 43.19 15.98 1.01
CA GLY A 75 43.16 17.43 0.81
C GLY A 75 44.17 17.92 -0.24
N LYS A 76 43.89 17.67 -1.53
CA LYS A 76 44.22 18.59 -2.62
C LYS A 76 43.10 18.49 -3.67
N THR A 77 42.12 19.39 -3.48
CA THR A 77 41.04 19.84 -4.40
C THR A 77 40.33 18.79 -5.27
N SER A 78 39.27 18.16 -4.76
CA SER A 78 38.22 17.50 -5.57
C SER A 78 36.90 17.30 -4.81
N GLY A 79 36.01 18.30 -4.88
CA GLY A 79 34.67 18.23 -4.32
C GLY A 79 33.68 17.48 -5.22
N SER A 80 33.60 16.16 -5.11
CA SER A 80 32.35 15.38 -5.21
C SER A 80 32.63 13.90 -4.95
N LYS A 81 31.81 13.25 -4.10
CA LYS A 81 31.86 11.79 -3.91
C LYS A 81 31.63 11.12 -5.27
N ALA A 82 32.45 10.16 -5.66
CA ALA A 82 32.26 9.39 -6.88
C ALA A 82 31.04 8.48 -6.74
N VAL A 83 29.86 8.99 -7.11
CA VAL A 83 28.60 8.22 -7.13
C VAL A 83 28.60 7.30 -8.35
N SER A 84 28.25 6.03 -8.17
CA SER A 84 28.14 5.09 -9.29
C SER A 84 27.04 5.55 -10.25
N LYS A 85 27.19 5.30 -11.57
CA LYS A 85 26.16 5.69 -12.55
C LYS A 85 24.78 5.08 -12.25
N SER A 86 24.74 3.88 -11.65
CA SER A 86 23.51 3.26 -11.13
C SER A 86 22.90 4.07 -10.00
N SER A 87 23.69 4.42 -8.96
CA SER A 87 23.20 5.20 -7.82
C SER A 87 22.77 6.60 -8.22
N LYS A 88 23.47 7.22 -9.19
CA LYS A 88 23.09 8.53 -9.74
C LYS A 88 21.79 8.48 -10.57
N ALA A 89 21.49 7.33 -11.17
CA ALA A 89 20.27 7.09 -11.94
C ALA A 89 19.12 6.50 -11.11
N GLY A 90 19.35 6.13 -9.84
CA GLY A 90 18.35 5.50 -8.98
C GLY A 90 18.01 4.05 -9.37
N LEU A 91 18.90 3.35 -10.08
CA LEU A 91 18.67 1.98 -10.57
C LEU A 91 19.42 0.95 -9.74
N GLN A 92 18.77 -0.16 -9.42
CA GLN A 92 19.39 -1.36 -8.82
C GLN A 92 20.29 -2.09 -9.82
N PHE A 93 19.93 -2.07 -11.10
CA PHE A 93 20.67 -2.75 -12.15
C PHE A 93 22.02 -2.05 -12.44
N PRO A 94 23.09 -2.82 -12.72
CA PRO A 94 24.43 -2.28 -12.87
C PRO A 94 24.62 -1.59 -14.24
N VAL A 95 24.32 -0.29 -14.32
CA VAL A 95 24.48 0.57 -15.51
C VAL A 95 25.88 0.47 -16.10
N GLY A 96 26.92 0.44 -15.26
CA GLY A 96 28.31 0.32 -15.73
C GLY A 96 28.60 -1.01 -16.42
N ARG A 97 28.00 -2.12 -15.95
CA ARG A 97 28.14 -3.45 -16.54
C ARG A 97 27.40 -3.51 -17.89
N ILE A 98 26.19 -2.95 -17.94
CA ILE A 98 25.39 -2.84 -19.17
C ILE A 98 26.12 -2.01 -20.22
N ALA A 99 26.74 -0.89 -19.82
CA ALA A 99 27.56 -0.08 -20.72
C ALA A 99 28.73 -0.87 -21.32
N ARG A 100 29.37 -1.74 -20.52
CA ARG A 100 30.45 -2.63 -20.98
C ARG A 100 29.92 -3.66 -21.98
N TYR A 101 28.78 -4.28 -21.71
CA TYR A 101 28.17 -5.24 -22.64
C TYR A 101 27.75 -4.59 -23.96
N LEU A 102 27.16 -3.40 -23.90
CA LEU A 102 26.80 -2.63 -25.10
C LEU A 102 28.03 -2.35 -26.00
N LYS A 103 29.16 -1.95 -25.39
CA LYS A 103 30.42 -1.73 -26.12
C LYS A 103 31.00 -3.02 -26.70
N ASN A 104 30.96 -4.12 -25.94
CA ASN A 104 31.48 -5.40 -26.40
C ASN A 104 30.64 -6.00 -27.53
N GLY A 105 29.32 -5.78 -27.51
CA GLY A 105 28.41 -6.27 -28.55
C GLY A 105 28.47 -5.51 -29.87
N ARG A 106 29.15 -4.35 -29.93
CA ARG A 106 29.32 -3.52 -31.14
C ARG A 106 28.02 -3.25 -31.92
N TYR A 107 26.90 -3.06 -31.21
CA TYR A 107 25.58 -2.83 -31.81
C TYR A 107 25.45 -1.50 -32.58
N ALA A 108 26.35 -0.55 -32.33
CA ALA A 108 26.43 0.72 -33.02
C ALA A 108 27.88 1.25 -32.98
N GLU A 109 28.23 2.10 -33.95
CA GLU A 109 29.55 2.74 -34.04
C GLU A 109 29.85 3.61 -32.81
N ARG A 110 28.83 4.28 -32.26
CA ARG A 110 28.92 5.09 -31.05
C ARG A 110 27.77 4.79 -30.09
N ILE A 111 28.11 4.67 -28.81
CA ILE A 111 27.15 4.40 -27.73
C ILE A 111 27.11 5.61 -26.80
N GLY A 112 25.97 6.31 -26.78
CA GLY A 112 25.75 7.48 -25.93
C GLY A 112 25.74 7.13 -24.44
N ALA A 113 26.07 8.11 -23.58
CA ALA A 113 26.14 7.90 -22.13
C ALA A 113 24.78 7.52 -21.50
N GLY A 114 23.66 7.90 -22.12
CA GLY A 114 22.30 7.58 -21.67
C GLY A 114 21.80 6.19 -22.09
N ALA A 115 22.35 5.59 -23.15
CA ALA A 115 21.94 4.26 -23.64
C ALA A 115 22.00 3.16 -22.56
N PRO A 116 23.10 3.01 -21.78
CA PRO A 116 23.14 2.01 -20.72
C PRO A 116 22.22 2.33 -19.53
N VAL A 117 21.88 3.61 -19.31
CA VAL A 117 20.93 4.01 -18.26
C VAL A 117 19.52 3.62 -18.68
N TYR A 118 19.14 3.95 -19.91
CA TYR A 118 17.83 3.60 -20.47
C TYR A 118 17.63 2.08 -20.49
N LEU A 119 18.62 1.33 -21.01
CA LEU A 119 18.52 -0.12 -21.05
C LEU A 119 18.45 -0.73 -19.65
N ALA A 120 19.22 -0.22 -18.69
CA ALA A 120 19.13 -0.66 -17.29
C ALA A 120 17.74 -0.41 -16.70
N ALA A 121 17.16 0.77 -16.95
CA ALA A 121 15.83 1.12 -16.46
C ALA A 121 14.74 0.21 -17.05
N VAL A 122 14.78 -0.05 -18.37
CA VAL A 122 13.81 -0.93 -19.04
C VAL A 122 13.93 -2.36 -18.53
N LEU A 123 15.16 -2.88 -18.38
CA LEU A 123 15.38 -4.22 -17.86
C LEU A 123 14.95 -4.36 -16.40
N GLU A 124 15.21 -3.34 -15.58
CA GLU A 124 14.79 -3.31 -14.18
C GLU A 124 13.27 -3.26 -14.05
N TYR A 125 12.61 -2.43 -14.86
CA TYR A 125 11.14 -2.36 -14.90
C TYR A 125 10.53 -3.70 -15.29
N LEU A 126 11.00 -4.31 -16.39
CA LEU A 126 10.49 -5.61 -16.84
C LEU A 126 10.75 -6.72 -15.81
N ALA A 127 11.94 -6.74 -15.20
CA ALA A 127 12.26 -7.72 -14.17
C ALA A 127 11.39 -7.53 -12.92
N ALA A 128 11.19 -6.29 -12.48
CA ALA A 128 10.36 -5.96 -11.32
C ALA A 128 8.90 -6.38 -11.56
N GLU A 129 8.31 -6.05 -12.71
CA GLU A 129 6.93 -6.40 -13.04
C GLU A 129 6.73 -7.91 -13.12
N VAL A 130 7.64 -8.63 -13.80
CA VAL A 130 7.59 -10.12 -13.86
C VAL A 130 7.75 -10.74 -12.48
N LEU A 131 8.65 -10.22 -11.64
CA LEU A 131 8.86 -10.73 -10.28
C LEU A 131 7.68 -10.43 -9.34
N GLU A 132 7.06 -9.26 -9.46
CA GLU A 132 5.87 -8.89 -8.68
C GLU A 132 4.72 -9.84 -9.02
N LEU A 133 4.42 -10.02 -10.30
CA LEU A 133 3.35 -10.91 -10.76
C LEU A 133 3.65 -12.38 -10.43
N ALA A 134 4.89 -12.83 -10.59
CA ALA A 134 5.29 -14.20 -10.24
C ALA A 134 5.29 -14.43 -8.72
N GLY A 135 5.63 -13.42 -7.93
CA GLY A 135 5.51 -13.43 -6.47
C GLY A 135 4.06 -13.57 -6.02
N ASN A 136 3.15 -12.83 -6.65
CA ASN A 136 1.72 -12.97 -6.41
C ASN A 136 1.21 -14.37 -6.80
N ALA A 137 1.58 -14.87 -7.99
CA ALA A 137 1.24 -16.23 -8.41
C ALA A 137 1.79 -17.32 -7.45
N ALA A 138 2.97 -17.10 -6.86
CA ALA A 138 3.53 -18.00 -5.84
C ALA A 138 2.70 -17.97 -4.55
N ARG A 139 2.33 -16.77 -4.10
CA ARG A 139 1.51 -16.55 -2.92
C ARG A 139 0.12 -17.20 -3.06
N ASP A 140 -0.53 -17.03 -4.21
CA ASP A 140 -1.84 -17.61 -4.50
C ASP A 140 -1.78 -19.15 -4.48
N ASN A 141 -0.67 -19.72 -4.94
CA ASN A 141 -0.38 -21.16 -4.85
C ASN A 141 0.10 -21.61 -3.46
N LYS A 142 0.05 -20.72 -2.45
CA LYS A 142 0.51 -20.96 -1.08
C LYS A 142 1.96 -21.45 -1.02
N LYS A 143 2.81 -20.94 -1.91
CA LYS A 143 4.25 -21.21 -1.96
C LYS A 143 5.03 -19.95 -1.61
N THR A 144 6.06 -20.12 -0.78
CA THR A 144 7.01 -19.06 -0.45
C THR A 144 8.15 -18.94 -1.47
N ARG A 145 8.28 -19.93 -2.36
CA ARG A 145 9.31 -19.99 -3.41
C ARG A 145 8.68 -19.74 -4.77
N ILE A 146 9.27 -18.82 -5.54
CA ILE A 146 8.95 -18.63 -6.96
C ILE A 146 9.59 -19.78 -7.76
N VAL A 147 8.78 -20.51 -8.53
CA VAL A 147 9.23 -21.58 -9.44
C VAL A 147 8.85 -21.20 -10.88
N PRO A 148 9.41 -21.84 -11.93
CA PRO A 148 9.12 -21.47 -13.31
C PRO A 148 7.62 -21.45 -13.67
N ARG A 149 6.81 -22.31 -13.03
CA ARG A 149 5.33 -22.27 -13.12
C ARG A 149 4.74 -20.90 -12.76
N HIS A 150 5.23 -20.26 -11.71
CA HIS A 150 4.73 -18.95 -11.27
C HIS A 150 5.07 -17.85 -12.29
N ILE A 151 6.25 -17.94 -12.91
CA ILE A 151 6.66 -17.02 -13.98
C ILE A 151 5.79 -17.23 -15.22
N GLN A 152 5.53 -18.48 -15.60
CA GLN A 152 4.64 -18.80 -16.72
C GLN A 152 3.22 -18.27 -16.50
N LEU A 153 2.65 -18.48 -15.31
CA LEU A 153 1.33 -17.95 -14.97
C LEU A 153 1.32 -16.42 -14.98
N ALA A 154 2.35 -15.78 -14.43
CA ALA A 154 2.49 -14.32 -14.42
C ALA A 154 2.54 -13.74 -15.85
N VAL A 155 3.43 -14.26 -16.69
CA VAL A 155 3.63 -13.78 -18.06
C VAL A 155 2.40 -14.02 -18.93
N ARG A 156 1.76 -15.18 -18.82
CA ARG A 156 0.64 -15.55 -19.71
C ARG A 156 -0.71 -15.00 -19.29
N ASN A 157 -0.88 -14.65 -18.02
CA ASN A 157 -2.10 -13.99 -17.52
C ASN A 157 -2.05 -12.47 -17.66
N ASP A 158 -0.88 -11.89 -17.96
CA ASP A 158 -0.73 -10.47 -18.21
C ASP A 158 -0.75 -10.15 -19.71
N GLU A 159 -1.53 -9.16 -20.12
CA GLU A 159 -1.77 -8.85 -21.53
C GLU A 159 -0.51 -8.30 -22.22
N GLU A 160 0.23 -7.42 -21.55
CA GLU A 160 1.42 -6.77 -22.12
C GLU A 160 2.59 -7.75 -22.17
N LEU A 161 2.83 -8.48 -21.08
CA LEU A 161 3.90 -9.48 -21.01
C LEU A 161 3.63 -10.66 -21.93
N SER A 162 2.37 -11.10 -22.08
CA SER A 162 2.03 -12.18 -23.00
C SER A 162 2.31 -11.78 -24.45
N LYS A 163 2.00 -10.53 -24.84
CA LYS A 163 2.35 -9.99 -26.16
C LYS A 163 3.86 -9.85 -26.33
N LEU A 164 4.55 -9.26 -25.35
CA LEU A 164 6.00 -9.05 -25.38
C LEU A 164 6.78 -10.38 -25.46
N LEU A 165 6.30 -11.41 -24.77
CA LEU A 165 6.96 -12.71 -24.63
C LEU A 165 6.22 -13.82 -25.39
N ALA A 166 5.45 -13.49 -26.43
CA ALA A 166 4.63 -14.45 -27.16
C ALA A 166 5.46 -15.62 -27.74
N GLY A 167 6.66 -15.34 -28.23
CA GLY A 167 7.58 -16.34 -28.79
C GLY A 167 8.52 -17.00 -27.79
N VAL A 168 8.45 -16.65 -26.50
CA VAL A 168 9.40 -17.16 -25.49
C VAL A 168 8.83 -18.41 -24.82
N THR A 169 9.58 -19.50 -24.81
CA THR A 169 9.21 -20.71 -24.05
C THR A 169 9.84 -20.67 -22.66
N ILE A 170 9.01 -20.74 -21.62
CA ILE A 170 9.48 -20.84 -20.22
C ILE A 170 9.58 -22.32 -19.86
N ALA A 171 10.80 -22.83 -19.78
CA ALA A 171 11.07 -24.21 -19.35
C ALA A 171 10.48 -24.48 -17.95
N GLU A 172 9.92 -25.67 -17.74
CA GLU A 172 9.24 -26.08 -16.49
C GLU A 172 8.03 -25.21 -16.07
N GLY A 173 7.59 -24.28 -16.94
CA GLY A 173 6.45 -23.41 -16.69
C GLY A 173 5.08 -24.09 -16.86
N GLY A 174 5.02 -25.15 -17.66
CA GLY A 174 3.76 -25.80 -18.06
C GLY A 174 2.84 -24.89 -18.90
N VAL A 175 1.58 -25.28 -19.06
CA VAL A 175 0.56 -24.53 -19.85
C VAL A 175 -0.48 -23.84 -18.96
N LEU A 176 -1.12 -22.78 -19.45
CA LEU A 176 -2.21 -22.15 -18.71
C LEU A 176 -3.31 -23.18 -18.40
N PRO A 177 -3.91 -23.16 -17.18
CA PRO A 177 -5.03 -24.02 -16.87
C PRO A 177 -6.19 -23.75 -17.84
N ASN A 178 -6.55 -24.76 -18.62
CA ASN A 178 -7.69 -24.71 -19.55
C ASN A 178 -8.43 -26.04 -19.47
N ILE A 179 -9.72 -25.99 -19.13
CA ILE A 179 -10.61 -27.16 -19.14
C ILE A 179 -11.57 -26.96 -20.28
N GLN A 180 -11.52 -27.86 -21.27
CA GLN A 180 -12.46 -27.86 -22.39
C GLN A 180 -13.89 -27.98 -21.85
N SER A 181 -14.81 -27.16 -22.35
CA SER A 181 -16.20 -27.09 -21.87
C SER A 181 -16.92 -28.44 -21.94
N VAL A 182 -16.50 -29.34 -22.84
CA VAL A 182 -17.01 -30.71 -22.96
C VAL A 182 -16.72 -31.59 -21.73
N LEU A 183 -15.66 -31.28 -20.98
CA LEU A 183 -15.24 -32.01 -19.79
C LEU A 183 -15.92 -31.49 -18.51
N LEU A 184 -16.66 -30.38 -18.60
CA LEU A 184 -17.43 -29.87 -17.48
C LEU A 184 -18.73 -30.68 -17.35
N PRO A 185 -19.10 -31.12 -16.13
CA PRO A 185 -20.39 -31.76 -15.90
C PRO A 185 -21.53 -30.88 -16.43
N LYS A 186 -22.48 -31.46 -17.18
CA LYS A 186 -23.71 -30.75 -17.57
C LYS A 186 -24.45 -30.37 -16.28
N LYS A 187 -24.50 -29.07 -15.96
CA LYS A 187 -25.07 -28.55 -14.72
C LYS A 187 -26.55 -28.97 -14.56
N THR A 188 -26.84 -29.81 -13.57
CA THR A 188 -28.09 -29.77 -12.80
C THR A 188 -27.87 -28.85 -11.60
N GLY A 189 -28.82 -27.95 -11.35
CA GLY A 189 -28.60 -26.71 -10.59
C GLY A 189 -28.19 -26.86 -9.11
N LYS A 190 -27.12 -26.15 -8.74
CA LYS A 190 -27.01 -25.21 -7.61
C LYS A 190 -25.66 -24.49 -7.73
N LYS A 191 -25.68 -23.16 -7.68
CA LYS A 191 -24.47 -22.32 -7.78
C LYS A 191 -23.81 -22.23 -6.41
N ASP A 192 -22.79 -23.04 -6.19
CA ASP A 192 -21.72 -22.73 -5.24
C ASP A 192 -20.52 -22.26 -6.07
N GLU A 193 -20.22 -20.96 -6.03
CA GLU A 193 -19.04 -20.40 -6.70
C GLU A 193 -17.79 -20.63 -5.84
N VAL A 194 -16.95 -21.55 -6.32
CA VAL A 194 -15.56 -21.70 -5.88
C VAL A 194 -14.79 -20.45 -6.31
N SER A 195 -14.31 -19.70 -5.33
CA SER A 195 -13.51 -18.49 -5.50
C SER A 195 -12.21 -18.79 -6.26
N SER A 196 -12.11 -18.27 -7.47
CA SER A 196 -10.85 -18.19 -8.23
C SER A 196 -10.01 -17.03 -7.67
N ASP A 197 -9.01 -17.36 -6.87
CA ASP A 197 -7.98 -16.42 -6.44
C ASP A 197 -7.14 -16.05 -7.67
N ARG A 198 -7.28 -14.82 -8.16
CA ARG A 198 -6.47 -14.24 -9.24
C ARG A 198 -5.48 -13.24 -8.63
N PRO A 199 -4.20 -13.22 -9.06
CA PRO A 199 -3.30 -12.16 -8.66
C PRO A 199 -3.71 -10.88 -9.39
N ARG A 200 -4.12 -9.86 -8.62
CA ARG A 200 -4.55 -8.55 -9.13
C ARG A 200 -3.34 -7.80 -9.69
N GLY A 201 -3.17 -7.86 -11.02
CA GLY A 201 -2.16 -7.08 -11.75
C GLY A 201 -2.34 -5.58 -11.53
N ARG A 202 -1.24 -4.82 -11.63
CA ARG A 202 -1.15 -3.37 -11.41
C ARG A 202 -2.23 -2.56 -12.13
N MET A 203 -2.63 -2.98 -13.32
CA MET A 203 -3.72 -2.39 -14.10
C MET A 203 -5.10 -2.63 -13.47
N THR A 204 -5.34 -3.80 -12.87
CA THR A 204 -6.58 -4.08 -12.09
C THR A 204 -6.63 -3.31 -10.77
N ASN A 205 -5.48 -2.99 -10.18
CA ASN A 205 -5.40 -2.15 -8.98
C ASN A 205 -5.73 -0.69 -9.30
N LEU A 206 -5.23 -0.16 -10.41
CA LEU A 206 -5.58 1.20 -10.86
C LEU A 206 -7.06 1.31 -11.24
N THR A 207 -7.62 0.32 -11.94
CA THR A 207 -9.06 0.33 -12.25
C THR A 207 -9.91 0.16 -10.98
N ALA A 208 -9.53 -0.72 -10.06
CA ALA A 208 -10.22 -0.87 -8.78
C ALA A 208 -10.17 0.41 -7.93
N LEU A 209 -9.03 1.09 -7.90
CA LEU A 209 -8.90 2.39 -7.23
C LEU A 209 -9.77 3.45 -7.91
N ALA A 210 -9.72 3.53 -9.25
CA ALA A 210 -10.53 4.46 -10.02
C ALA A 210 -12.03 4.22 -9.82
N VAL A 211 -12.48 2.97 -9.73
CA VAL A 211 -13.87 2.62 -9.43
C VAL A 211 -14.22 2.97 -7.98
N ALA A 212 -13.38 2.58 -7.01
CA ALA A 212 -13.65 2.78 -5.59
C ALA A 212 -13.77 4.27 -5.22
N VAL A 213 -12.98 5.14 -5.85
CA VAL A 213 -13.02 6.60 -5.65
C VAL A 213 -14.00 7.28 -6.60
N GLY A 214 -14.03 6.86 -7.87
CA GLY A 214 -14.81 7.49 -8.92
C GLY A 214 -16.31 7.30 -8.77
N VAL A 215 -16.77 6.13 -8.31
CA VAL A 215 -18.21 5.86 -8.14
C VAL A 215 -18.83 6.79 -7.08
N PRO A 216 -18.32 6.89 -5.84
CA PRO A 216 -18.86 7.83 -4.86
C PRO A 216 -18.80 9.29 -5.30
N LEU A 217 -17.67 9.72 -5.89
CA LEU A 217 -17.53 11.10 -6.39
C LEU A 217 -18.52 11.42 -7.50
N GLY A 218 -18.62 10.55 -8.51
CA GLY A 218 -19.51 10.73 -9.64
C GLY A 218 -20.99 10.71 -9.22
N ALA A 219 -21.38 9.77 -8.36
CA ALA A 219 -22.73 9.69 -7.84
C ALA A 219 -23.10 10.93 -7.01
N GLY A 220 -22.21 11.38 -6.12
CA GLY A 220 -22.41 12.60 -5.33
C GLY A 220 -22.51 13.86 -6.18
N GLN A 221 -21.66 14.02 -7.20
CA GLN A 221 -21.75 15.14 -8.13
C GLN A 221 -23.05 15.13 -8.95
N ALA A 222 -23.45 13.96 -9.46
CA ALA A 222 -24.67 13.80 -10.22
C ALA A 222 -25.92 14.19 -9.40
N LEU A 223 -26.00 13.72 -8.15
CA LEU A 223 -27.08 14.10 -7.22
C LEU A 223 -27.03 15.60 -6.86
N GLY A 224 -25.84 16.16 -6.71
CA GLY A 224 -25.59 17.59 -6.55
C GLY A 224 -26.20 18.44 -7.67
N ILE A 225 -25.89 18.08 -8.91
CA ILE A 225 -26.41 18.76 -10.11
C ILE A 225 -27.93 18.59 -10.20
N TRP A 226 -28.42 17.38 -9.97
CA TRP A 226 -29.85 17.08 -10.05
C TRP A 226 -30.68 17.83 -8.99
N SER A 227 -30.11 18.04 -7.80
CA SER A 227 -30.76 18.76 -6.69
C SER A 227 -30.48 20.27 -6.71
N ALA A 228 -29.68 20.78 -7.66
CA ALA A 228 -29.28 22.18 -7.71
C ALA A 228 -30.45 23.19 -7.75
N PRO A 229 -31.58 22.93 -8.44
CA PRO A 229 -32.74 23.82 -8.41
C PRO A 229 -33.32 23.97 -6.99
N ASP A 230 -33.56 22.86 -6.29
CA ASP A 230 -34.11 22.85 -4.94
C ASP A 230 -33.16 23.48 -3.90
N ILE A 231 -31.85 23.30 -4.09
CA ILE A 231 -30.82 23.96 -3.27
C ILE A 231 -30.86 25.49 -3.44
N LYS A 232 -31.22 25.99 -4.63
CA LYS A 232 -31.31 27.43 -4.90
C LYS A 232 -32.66 28.03 -4.49
N ASP A 233 -33.75 27.29 -4.64
CA ASP A 233 -35.10 27.84 -4.52
C ASP A 233 -35.81 27.46 -3.21
N TRP A 234 -35.63 26.24 -2.72
CA TRP A 234 -36.32 25.72 -1.54
C TRP A 234 -35.45 25.82 -0.28
N TYR A 235 -34.19 25.41 -0.35
CA TYR A 235 -33.28 25.40 0.80
C TYR A 235 -33.10 26.78 1.50
N PRO A 236 -33.08 27.93 0.79
CA PRO A 236 -33.03 29.24 1.44
C PRO A 236 -34.27 29.55 2.28
N LYS A 237 -35.44 28.98 1.95
CA LYS A 237 -36.72 29.22 2.64
C LYS A 237 -36.84 28.48 3.98
N LEU A 238 -36.03 27.45 4.21
CA LEU A 238 -35.99 26.74 5.49
C LEU A 238 -35.47 27.62 6.63
N GLN A 239 -36.08 27.49 7.81
CA GLN A 239 -35.55 28.06 9.04
C GLN A 239 -34.30 27.29 9.47
N LYS A 240 -33.14 27.95 9.40
CA LYS A 240 -31.81 27.37 9.63
C LYS A 240 -31.25 27.80 11.00
N PRO A 241 -30.49 26.95 11.72
CA PRO A 241 -29.68 27.38 12.85
C PRO A 241 -28.55 28.32 12.43
N SER A 242 -28.11 29.18 13.35
CA SER A 242 -27.06 30.19 13.11
C SER A 242 -25.70 29.57 12.79
N TRP A 243 -25.46 28.33 13.20
CA TRP A 243 -24.25 27.57 12.93
C TRP A 243 -24.26 26.83 11.59
N THR A 244 -25.27 27.05 10.73
CA THR A 244 -25.32 26.46 9.39
C THR A 244 -24.23 27.06 8.50
N PRO A 245 -23.30 26.25 7.95
CA PRO A 245 -22.28 26.73 7.03
C PRO A 245 -22.89 27.26 5.72
N PRO A 246 -22.18 28.14 5.00
CA PRO A 246 -22.58 28.55 3.66
C PRO A 246 -22.69 27.34 2.70
N VAL A 247 -23.65 27.36 1.77
CA VAL A 247 -23.92 26.25 0.84
C VAL A 247 -22.67 25.81 0.04
N LEU A 248 -21.81 26.77 -0.33
CA LEU A 248 -20.57 26.52 -1.08
C LEU A 248 -19.56 25.65 -0.32
N PHE A 249 -19.65 25.56 1.02
CA PHE A 249 -18.77 24.73 1.84
C PHE A 249 -18.99 23.23 1.61
N PHE A 250 -20.24 22.81 1.38
CA PHE A 250 -20.60 21.39 1.36
C PHE A 250 -20.00 20.64 0.17
N GLY A 251 -19.93 21.26 -1.02
CA GLY A 251 -19.42 20.61 -2.24
C GLY A 251 -17.97 20.14 -2.13
N PRO A 252 -17.01 21.03 -1.78
CA PRO A 252 -15.62 20.65 -1.55
C PRO A 252 -15.46 19.67 -0.38
N ALA A 253 -16.20 19.85 0.71
CA ALA A 253 -16.15 18.95 1.86
C ALA A 253 -16.51 17.51 1.44
N TRP A 254 -17.65 17.32 0.76
CA TRP A 254 -18.08 16.00 0.29
C TRP A 254 -17.11 15.39 -0.73
N SER A 255 -16.50 16.19 -1.60
CA SER A 255 -15.50 15.70 -2.56
C SER A 255 -14.28 15.10 -1.85
N VAL A 256 -13.77 15.76 -0.81
CA VAL A 256 -12.66 15.23 0.00
C VAL A 256 -13.10 13.95 0.71
N LEU A 257 -14.28 13.95 1.33
CA LEU A 257 -14.79 12.81 2.08
C LEU A 257 -15.02 11.58 1.21
N TYR A 258 -15.62 11.73 0.03
CA TYR A 258 -15.81 10.63 -0.92
C TYR A 258 -14.49 10.06 -1.42
N THR A 259 -13.48 10.92 -1.61
CA THR A 259 -12.13 10.47 -1.99
C THR A 259 -11.50 9.63 -0.88
N LEU A 260 -11.53 10.12 0.36
CA LEU A 260 -10.98 9.40 1.52
C LEU A 260 -11.71 8.08 1.77
N MET A 261 -13.03 8.10 1.69
CA MET A 261 -13.90 6.94 1.86
C MET A 261 -13.65 5.88 0.78
N GLY A 262 -13.60 6.28 -0.50
CA GLY A 262 -13.30 5.37 -1.61
C GLY A 262 -11.89 4.77 -1.52
N PHE A 263 -10.91 5.58 -1.12
CA PHE A 263 -9.55 5.11 -0.89
C PHE A 263 -9.46 4.13 0.29
N ALA A 264 -10.20 4.37 1.37
CA ALA A 264 -10.29 3.45 2.51
C ALA A 264 -10.86 2.09 2.08
N ALA A 265 -11.94 2.08 1.29
CA ALA A 265 -12.55 0.85 0.77
C ALA A 265 -11.59 0.08 -0.16
N TYR A 266 -10.86 0.79 -1.02
CA TYR A 266 -9.83 0.20 -1.86
C TYR A 266 -8.74 -0.51 -1.04
N ARG A 267 -8.23 0.14 0.02
CA ARG A 267 -7.21 -0.45 0.90
C ARG A 267 -7.70 -1.73 1.58
N VAL A 268 -8.93 -1.72 2.12
CA VAL A 268 -9.52 -2.90 2.77
C VAL A 268 -9.76 -4.02 1.76
N TRP A 269 -10.21 -3.69 0.54
CA TRP A 269 -10.34 -4.65 -0.55
C TRP A 269 -9.01 -5.30 -0.94
N GLN A 270 -7.92 -4.53 -1.01
CA GLN A 270 -6.58 -5.07 -1.27
C GLN A 270 -6.09 -6.00 -0.16
N ALA A 271 -6.43 -5.70 1.09
CA ALA A 271 -6.08 -6.51 2.26
C ALA A 271 -6.92 -7.79 2.42
N GLY A 272 -7.85 -8.07 1.48
CA GLY A 272 -8.72 -9.25 1.53
C GLY A 272 -9.99 -9.01 2.35
N ALA A 273 -10.73 -7.95 1.99
CA ALA A 273 -11.93 -7.53 2.72
C ALA A 273 -12.93 -8.68 2.98
N PRO A 274 -13.38 -8.87 4.23
CA PRO A 274 -14.44 -9.81 4.53
C PRO A 274 -15.77 -9.32 3.91
N PRO A 275 -16.68 -10.24 3.50
CA PRO A 275 -17.95 -9.88 2.87
C PRO A 275 -18.79 -8.90 3.69
N LEU A 276 -18.77 -9.04 5.02
CA LEU A 276 -19.48 -8.13 5.93
C LEU A 276 -18.97 -6.69 5.83
N ALA A 277 -17.64 -6.48 5.78
CA ALA A 277 -17.07 -5.13 5.69
C ALA A 277 -17.46 -4.43 4.38
N MET A 278 -17.41 -5.14 3.25
CA MET A 278 -17.83 -4.59 1.96
C MET A 278 -19.35 -4.43 1.85
N GLY A 279 -20.12 -5.30 2.50
CA GLY A 279 -21.57 -5.18 2.61
C GLY A 279 -21.98 -3.92 3.38
N LEU A 280 -21.36 -3.67 4.53
CA LEU A 280 -21.57 -2.46 5.33
C LEU A 280 -21.13 -1.19 4.57
N TYR A 281 -19.99 -1.24 3.88
CA TYR A 281 -19.53 -0.15 3.02
C TYR A 281 -20.53 0.19 1.92
N THR A 282 -21.08 -0.83 1.26
CA THR A 282 -22.09 -0.64 0.21
C THR A 282 -23.38 -0.08 0.80
N LEU A 283 -23.82 -0.60 1.94
CA LEU A 283 -25.02 -0.13 2.62
C LEU A 283 -24.90 1.33 3.04
N GLN A 284 -23.77 1.74 3.64
CA GLN A 284 -23.58 3.14 4.03
C GLN A 284 -23.48 4.08 2.81
N LEU A 285 -22.93 3.61 1.68
CA LEU A 285 -22.94 4.39 0.44
C LEU A 285 -24.37 4.56 -0.11
N VAL A 286 -25.21 3.51 -0.06
CA VAL A 286 -26.61 3.60 -0.49
C VAL A 286 -27.38 4.59 0.37
N LEU A 287 -27.24 4.52 1.70
CA LEU A 287 -27.86 5.50 2.61
C LEU A 287 -27.36 6.92 2.30
N ASN A 288 -26.05 7.08 2.08
CA ASN A 288 -25.45 8.38 1.76
C ASN A 288 -26.08 8.99 0.49
N LEU A 289 -26.26 8.18 -0.55
CA LEU A 289 -26.86 8.60 -1.81
C LEU A 289 -28.39 8.80 -1.69
N ALA A 290 -29.07 8.10 -0.79
CA ALA A 290 -30.50 8.24 -0.55
C ALA A 290 -30.85 9.54 0.19
N TRP A 291 -29.96 10.03 1.05
CA TRP A 291 -30.17 11.25 1.83
C TRP A 291 -30.52 12.47 0.97
N GLN A 292 -29.80 12.67 -0.13
CA GLN A 292 -29.94 13.88 -0.95
C GLN A 292 -31.30 13.98 -1.68
N PRO A 293 -31.80 12.94 -2.35
CA PRO A 293 -33.19 12.87 -2.83
C PRO A 293 -34.23 13.10 -1.72
N LEU A 294 -34.06 12.48 -0.55
CA LEU A 294 -35.00 12.64 0.57
C LEU A 294 -35.05 14.10 1.05
N MET A 295 -33.90 14.74 1.19
CA MET A 295 -33.78 16.10 1.68
C MET A 295 -34.30 17.13 0.66
N PHE A 296 -33.87 17.03 -0.60
CA PHE A 296 -34.06 18.13 -1.58
C PHE A 296 -35.12 17.86 -2.63
N LYS A 297 -35.55 16.61 -2.86
CA LYS A 297 -36.60 16.31 -3.84
C LYS A 297 -37.92 15.91 -3.21
N ALA A 298 -37.87 15.08 -2.18
CA ALA A 298 -39.06 14.74 -1.40
C ALA A 298 -39.41 15.83 -0.36
N HIS A 299 -38.47 16.73 -0.06
CA HIS A 299 -38.59 17.74 1.00
C HIS A 299 -38.98 17.15 2.38
N ASP A 300 -38.68 15.86 2.60
CA ASP A 300 -39.06 15.14 3.81
C ASP A 300 -37.90 15.14 4.81
N LEU A 301 -37.93 16.15 5.69
CA LEU A 301 -36.94 16.33 6.77
C LEU A 301 -36.97 15.19 7.80
N ARG A 302 -38.09 14.45 7.93
CA ARG A 302 -38.19 13.32 8.86
C ARG A 302 -37.47 12.12 8.28
N ALA A 303 -37.78 11.75 7.04
CA ALA A 303 -37.12 10.66 6.35
C ALA A 303 -35.60 10.91 6.23
N ALA A 304 -35.19 12.11 5.82
CA ALA A 304 -33.78 12.48 5.72
C ALA A 304 -33.06 12.42 7.09
N SER A 305 -33.76 12.77 8.19
CA SER A 305 -33.21 12.68 9.55
C SER A 305 -33.05 11.23 10.02
N TYR A 306 -33.97 10.33 9.67
CA TYR A 306 -33.84 8.90 10.00
C TYR A 306 -32.75 8.23 9.17
N ASP A 307 -32.69 8.53 7.87
CA ASP A 307 -31.68 8.02 6.96
C ASP A 307 -30.26 8.37 7.42
N ILE A 308 -29.98 9.64 7.72
CA ILE A 308 -28.63 10.05 8.16
C ILE A 308 -28.24 9.49 9.52
N THR A 309 -29.22 9.21 10.39
CA THR A 309 -28.99 8.53 11.67
C THR A 309 -28.65 7.06 11.46
N ALA A 310 -29.38 6.37 10.57
CA ALA A 310 -29.06 5.01 10.17
C ALA A 310 -27.67 4.93 9.52
N LEU A 311 -27.34 5.90 8.65
CA LEU A 311 -26.02 6.03 8.03
C LEU A 311 -24.92 6.12 9.08
N LEU A 312 -25.08 6.90 10.15
CA LEU A 312 -24.08 6.99 11.22
C LEU A 312 -23.84 5.65 11.92
N VAL A 313 -24.89 4.87 12.18
CA VAL A 313 -24.78 3.55 12.80
C VAL A 313 -24.04 2.58 11.88
N VAL A 314 -24.42 2.53 10.60
CA VAL A 314 -23.76 1.66 9.61
C VAL A 314 -22.32 2.10 9.37
N LEU A 315 -22.05 3.41 9.35
CA LEU A 315 -20.70 3.96 9.21
C LEU A 315 -19.82 3.60 10.41
N ALA A 316 -20.32 3.70 11.64
CA ALA A 316 -19.60 3.25 12.83
C ALA A 316 -19.27 1.75 12.75
N ALA A 317 -20.23 0.91 12.35
CA ALA A 317 -20.00 -0.51 12.12
C ALA A 317 -18.95 -0.76 11.02
N THR A 318 -18.99 0.02 9.93
CA THR A 318 -18.00 -0.06 8.84
C THR A 318 -16.60 0.27 9.35
N ILE A 319 -16.44 1.30 10.20
CA ILE A 319 -15.16 1.68 10.80
C ILE A 319 -14.61 0.55 11.67
N VAL A 320 -15.46 -0.09 12.49
CA VAL A 320 -15.06 -1.22 13.33
C VAL A 320 -14.59 -2.41 12.49
N GLU A 321 -15.33 -2.77 11.44
CA GLU A 321 -14.92 -3.87 10.55
C GLU A 321 -13.67 -3.53 9.74
N PHE A 322 -13.53 -2.29 9.25
CA PHE A 322 -12.35 -1.85 8.51
C PHE A 322 -11.11 -1.87 9.40
N ARG A 323 -11.23 -1.50 10.69
CA ARG A 323 -10.13 -1.51 11.65
C ARG A 323 -9.56 -2.92 11.88
N LYS A 324 -10.40 -3.96 11.80
CA LYS A 324 -9.95 -5.36 11.94
C LYS A 324 -9.04 -5.80 10.78
N VAL A 325 -9.19 -5.17 9.61
CA VAL A 325 -8.47 -5.53 8.38
C VAL A 325 -7.29 -4.59 8.13
N ASP A 326 -7.54 -3.28 8.12
CA ASP A 326 -6.54 -2.24 7.93
C ASP A 326 -6.84 -1.05 8.88
N PRO A 327 -6.05 -0.89 9.97
CA PRO A 327 -6.21 0.23 10.89
C PRO A 327 -6.10 1.60 10.21
N ALA A 328 -5.24 1.74 9.20
CA ALA A 328 -5.10 3.01 8.47
C ALA A 328 -6.37 3.34 7.68
N ALA A 329 -7.02 2.35 7.07
CA ALA A 329 -8.30 2.55 6.39
C ALA A 329 -9.39 3.04 7.35
N SER A 330 -9.42 2.53 8.60
CA SER A 330 -10.37 3.00 9.61
C SER A 330 -10.15 4.47 9.99
N THR A 331 -8.89 4.93 10.05
CA THR A 331 -8.57 6.34 10.38
C THR A 331 -9.00 7.31 9.27
N LEU A 332 -8.96 6.87 8.00
CA LEU A 332 -9.41 7.66 6.86
C LEU A 332 -10.93 7.92 6.87
N LEU A 333 -11.70 7.08 7.55
CA LEU A 333 -13.16 7.23 7.69
C LEU A 333 -13.56 8.14 8.86
N LEU A 334 -12.66 8.49 9.77
CA LEU A 334 -12.98 9.34 10.94
C LEU A 334 -13.43 10.77 10.54
N PRO A 335 -12.78 11.46 9.58
CA PRO A 335 -13.28 12.76 9.11
C PRO A 335 -14.69 12.67 8.52
N TYR A 336 -14.98 11.58 7.80
CA TYR A 336 -16.31 11.33 7.23
C TYR A 336 -17.35 11.05 8.30
N PHE A 337 -17.01 10.30 9.35
CA PHE A 337 -17.88 10.08 10.50
C PHE A 337 -18.20 11.39 11.23
N ALA A 338 -17.17 12.20 11.52
CA ALA A 338 -17.35 13.49 12.19
C ALA A 338 -18.23 14.44 11.37
N PHE A 339 -18.00 14.51 10.06
CA PHE A 339 -18.81 15.34 9.17
C PHE A 339 -20.25 14.84 9.03
N SER A 340 -20.45 13.52 8.91
CA SER A 340 -21.79 12.93 8.88
C SER A 340 -22.55 13.14 10.19
N ALA A 341 -21.84 13.15 11.33
CA ALA A 341 -22.43 13.42 12.64
C ALA A 341 -22.89 14.87 12.75
N PHE A 342 -22.05 15.79 12.25
CA PHE A 342 -22.42 17.20 12.10
C PHE A 342 -23.63 17.37 11.16
N ALA A 343 -23.63 16.71 10.01
CA ALA A 343 -24.75 16.77 9.07
C ALA A 343 -26.04 16.19 9.67
N ALA A 344 -25.96 15.11 10.45
CA ALA A 344 -27.11 14.55 11.17
C ALA A 344 -27.69 15.54 12.18
N ALA A 345 -26.83 16.19 12.97
CA ALA A 345 -27.25 17.23 13.90
C ALA A 345 -27.92 18.40 13.16
N LEU A 346 -27.41 18.77 11.98
CA LEU A 346 -27.97 19.83 11.14
C LEU A 346 -29.35 19.45 10.57
N THR A 347 -29.49 18.25 10.00
CA THR A 347 -30.77 17.74 9.49
C THR A 347 -31.80 17.63 10.60
N TYR A 348 -31.39 17.19 11.79
CA TYR A 348 -32.25 17.15 12.96
C TYR A 348 -32.70 18.55 13.41
N ALA A 349 -31.80 19.54 13.41
CA ALA A 349 -32.14 20.93 13.70
C ALA A 349 -33.11 21.53 12.66
N PHE A 350 -32.96 21.19 11.38
CA PHE A 350 -33.92 21.59 10.35
C PHE A 350 -35.30 20.99 10.63
N ARG A 351 -35.38 19.70 10.96
CA ARG A 351 -36.63 19.03 11.31
C ARG A 351 -37.33 19.69 12.51
N GLN A 352 -36.59 20.06 13.56
CA GLN A 352 -37.18 20.70 14.72
C GLN A 352 -37.73 22.10 14.42
N ARG A 353 -36.99 22.88 13.62
CA ARG A 353 -37.33 24.28 13.31
C ARG A 353 -38.37 24.44 12.21
N ASN A 354 -38.63 23.38 11.45
CA ASN A 354 -39.61 23.37 10.37
C ASN A 354 -40.60 22.21 10.59
N PRO A 355 -41.41 22.25 11.67
CA PRO A 355 -42.41 21.23 11.90
C PRO A 355 -43.41 21.22 10.72
N PRO A 356 -43.96 20.05 10.35
CA PRO A 356 -44.99 20.00 9.33
C PRO A 356 -46.18 20.84 9.78
N LYS A 357 -46.80 21.54 8.82
CA LYS A 357 -48.06 22.23 9.07
C LYS A 357 -49.09 21.19 9.51
N VAL A 358 -49.66 21.40 10.69
CA VAL A 358 -50.81 20.63 11.16
C VAL A 358 -51.99 21.27 10.43
N ASP A 359 -52.43 20.61 9.36
CA ASP A 359 -53.71 20.93 8.71
C ASP A 359 -54.88 20.37 9.54
#